data_AF-A0A3B9HWU4-F1
#
_entry.id   AF-A0A3B9HWU4-F1
#
_cell.length_a   1.000
_cell.length_b   1.000
_cell.length_c   1.000
_cell.angle_alpha   90.00
_cell.angle_beta   90.00
_cell.angle_gamma   90.00
#
_symmetry.space_group_name_H-M   'P 1'
#
loop_
_entity.id
_entity.type
_entity.pdbx_description
1 polymer ?
#
loop_
_entity_poly.entity_id
_entity_poly.type
_entity_poly.pdbx_seq_one_letter_code
_entity_poly.pdbx_strand_id
1 'polypeptide(L)'
;MRENHTTNARAQSRQIVQRRAFTLVEVVVSIALFSALVIVVSSMYSFIRRSFVRVDSKSAASSEIERFLLRLDNELRSARDVTVPASDVRSNCLTFVNKEGNEIAYEFSEDGTVTRIDFHNDSQRVLMHDVASLSFSRFTRGLVEI
;
A
#
# COMPACT_ATOMS: atom_id res chain seq x y z
N MET A 1 86.93 -21.98 -47.43
CA MET A 1 86.28 -21.89 -46.10
C MET A 1 85.74 -20.46 -45.98
N ARG A 2 84.44 -20.23 -46.20
CA ARG A 2 83.35 -20.20 -45.20
C ARG A 2 83.58 -19.04 -44.20
N GLU A 3 82.70 -18.04 -44.02
CA GLU A 3 81.23 -18.02 -44.07
C GLU A 3 80.68 -16.60 -44.28
N ASN A 4 79.57 -16.51 -45.03
CA ASN A 4 78.68 -15.35 -45.12
C ASN A 4 77.77 -15.30 -43.89
N HIS A 5 77.65 -14.14 -43.24
CA HIS A 5 76.55 -13.86 -42.31
C HIS A 5 75.73 -12.67 -42.80
N THR A 6 74.69 -12.99 -43.56
CA THR A 6 73.49 -12.17 -43.72
C THR A 6 72.58 -12.43 -42.52
N THR A 7 72.20 -11.41 -41.75
CA THR A 7 70.99 -11.50 -40.89
C THR A 7 70.34 -10.14 -40.67
N ASN A 8 69.33 -9.89 -41.50
CA ASN A 8 68.00 -9.42 -41.13
C ASN A 8 67.89 -8.21 -40.21
N ALA A 9 67.93 -7.01 -40.81
CA ALA A 9 67.25 -5.85 -40.27
C ALA A 9 65.73 -6.13 -40.29
N ARG A 10 65.19 -6.59 -39.15
CA ARG A 10 63.74 -6.70 -38.94
C ARG A 10 63.16 -5.28 -39.02
N ALA A 11 62.53 -4.97 -40.15
CA ALA A 11 61.59 -3.87 -40.24
C ALA A 11 60.43 -4.16 -39.27
N GLN A 12 60.54 -3.66 -38.05
CA GLN A 12 59.42 -3.56 -37.14
C GLN A 12 58.43 -2.56 -37.74
N SER A 13 57.42 -3.09 -38.44
CA SER A 13 56.20 -2.36 -38.73
C SER A 13 55.55 -2.00 -37.40
N ARG A 14 55.85 -0.81 -36.88
CA ARG A 14 55.07 -0.19 -35.81
C ARG A 14 53.64 -0.04 -36.34
N GLN A 15 52.77 -0.98 -35.98
CA GLN A 15 51.34 -0.73 -36.02
C GLN A 15 51.08 0.41 -35.03
N ILE A 16 51.03 1.62 -35.56
CA ILE A 16 50.51 2.78 -34.84
C ILE A 16 49.03 2.45 -34.62
N VAL A 17 48.72 1.92 -33.44
CA VAL A 17 47.34 1.87 -32.96
C VAL A 17 46.93 3.34 -32.81
N GLN A 18 46.31 3.87 -33.85
CA GLN A 18 45.70 5.20 -33.80
C GLN A 18 44.61 5.14 -32.75
N ARG A 19 44.93 5.61 -31.54
CA ARG A 19 43.92 5.92 -30.53
C ARG A 19 43.08 7.04 -31.11
N ARG A 20 41.95 6.68 -31.73
CA ARG A 20 40.93 7.64 -32.16
C ARG A 20 40.43 8.34 -30.90
N ALA A 21 40.89 9.57 -30.70
CA ALA A 21 40.38 10.42 -29.65
C ALA A 21 38.96 10.86 -30.04
N PHE A 22 38.03 10.84 -29.09
CA PHE A 22 36.67 11.30 -29.31
C PHE A 22 36.69 12.79 -29.67
N THR A 23 35.94 13.16 -30.70
CA THR A 23 35.78 14.56 -31.05
C THR A 23 34.89 15.26 -30.02
N LEU A 24 35.11 16.56 -29.79
CA LEU A 24 34.33 17.33 -28.81
C LEU A 24 32.82 17.27 -29.11
N VAL A 25 32.46 17.30 -30.40
CA VAL A 25 31.08 17.18 -30.88
C VAL A 25 30.45 15.85 -30.47
N GLU A 26 31.17 14.74 -30.62
CA GLU A 26 30.69 13.41 -30.27
C GLU A 26 30.43 13.26 -28.76
N VAL A 27 31.28 13.87 -27.92
CA VAL A 27 31.09 13.90 -26.47
C VAL A 27 29.86 14.73 -26.09
N VAL A 28 29.65 15.89 -26.71
CA VAL A 28 28.47 16.74 -26.44
C VAL A 28 27.18 16.04 -26.84
N VAL A 29 27.15 15.41 -28.02
CA VAL A 29 25.99 14.63 -28.48
C VAL A 29 25.73 13.46 -27.53
N SER A 30 26.78 12.76 -27.09
CA SER A 30 26.65 11.63 -26.13
C SER A 30 26.08 12.09 -24.79
N ILE A 31 26.53 13.23 -24.26
CA ILE A 31 26.01 13.81 -23.01
C ILE A 31 24.55 14.22 -23.17
N ALA A 32 24.16 14.81 -24.31
CA ALA A 32 22.79 15.21 -24.57
C ALA A 32 21.83 14.01 -24.68
N LEU A 33 22.27 12.93 -25.34
CA LEU A 33 21.49 11.69 -25.40
C LEU A 33 21.40 11.01 -24.03
N PHE A 34 22.50 10.99 -23.28
CA PHE A 34 22.54 10.41 -21.96
C PHE A 34 21.65 11.18 -20.98
N SER A 35 21.64 12.51 -21.02
CA SER A 35 20.78 13.32 -20.15
C SER A 35 19.29 13.12 -20.48
N ALA A 36 18.92 13.02 -21.76
CA ALA A 36 17.57 12.68 -22.17
C ALA A 36 17.15 11.30 -21.63
N LEU A 37 18.04 10.29 -21.72
CA LEU A 37 17.79 8.96 -21.17
C LEU A 37 17.57 8.98 -19.66
N VAL A 38 18.41 9.73 -18.92
CA VAL A 38 18.29 9.87 -17.46
C VAL A 38 16.94 10.49 -17.08
N ILE A 39 16.47 11.51 -17.81
CA ILE A 39 15.16 12.14 -17.57
C ILE A 39 14.02 11.13 -17.77
N VAL A 40 14.06 10.35 -18.85
CA VAL A 40 13.06 9.32 -19.13
C VAL A 40 13.06 8.24 -18.05
N VAL A 41 14.23 7.72 -17.66
CA VAL A 41 14.32 6.69 -16.62
C VAL A 41 13.87 7.23 -15.25
N SER A 42 14.24 8.47 -14.92
CA SER A 42 13.84 9.12 -13.66
C SER A 42 12.33 9.37 -13.58
N SER A 43 11.73 9.86 -14.66
CA SER A 43 10.27 10.06 -14.74
C SER A 43 9.52 8.73 -14.64
N MET A 44 10.00 7.69 -15.33
CA MET A 44 9.43 6.34 -15.24
C MET A 44 9.53 5.77 -13.83
N TYR A 45 10.69 5.90 -13.18
CA TYR A 45 10.89 5.44 -11.80
C TYR A 45 9.98 6.16 -10.80
N SER A 46 9.81 7.46 -10.97
CA SER A 46 8.91 8.29 -10.16
C SER A 46 7.44 7.88 -10.33
N PHE A 47 7.03 7.59 -11.57
CA PHE A 47 5.69 7.10 -11.88
C PHE A 47 5.43 5.71 -11.27
N ILE A 48 6.39 4.81 -11.40
CA ILE A 48 6.34 3.45 -10.84
C ILE A 48 6.18 3.50 -9.31
N ARG A 49 7.05 4.22 -8.60
CA ARG A 49 6.95 4.35 -7.13
C ARG A 49 5.60 4.94 -6.71
N ARG A 50 5.14 6.00 -7.40
CA ARG A 50 3.85 6.62 -7.09
C ARG A 50 2.66 5.68 -7.36
N SER A 51 2.75 4.84 -8.38
CA SER A 51 1.71 3.88 -8.73
C SER A 51 1.65 2.72 -7.74
N PHE A 52 2.80 2.14 -7.36
CA PHE A 52 2.85 1.03 -6.39
C PHE A 52 2.40 1.46 -5.00
N VAL A 53 2.87 2.61 -4.49
CA VAL A 53 2.45 3.13 -3.18
C VAL A 53 0.93 3.35 -3.11
N ARG A 54 0.31 3.78 -4.22
CA ARG A 54 -1.15 3.98 -4.29
C ARG A 54 -1.94 2.67 -4.35
N VAL A 55 -1.38 1.62 -4.93
CA VAL A 55 -2.05 0.31 -5.02
C VAL A 55 -1.95 -0.45 -3.69
N ASP A 56 -0.78 -0.41 -3.05
CA ASP A 56 -0.56 -1.07 -1.76
C ASP A 56 -1.41 -0.44 -0.65
N SER A 57 -1.54 0.89 -0.63
CA SER A 57 -2.38 1.57 0.37
C SER A 57 -3.87 1.24 0.23
N LYS A 58 -4.37 1.09 -1.00
CA LYS A 58 -5.76 0.66 -1.24
C LYS A 58 -6.00 -0.79 -0.84
N SER A 59 -5.04 -1.67 -1.11
CA SER A 59 -5.16 -3.09 -0.75
C SER A 59 -5.14 -3.29 0.77
N ALA A 60 -4.28 -2.56 1.49
CA ALA A 60 -4.21 -2.61 2.95
C ALA A 60 -5.53 -2.13 3.59
N ALA A 61 -6.02 -0.95 3.19
CA ALA A 61 -7.28 -0.40 3.70
C ALA A 61 -8.48 -1.33 3.44
N SER A 62 -8.55 -1.94 2.25
CA SER A 62 -9.63 -2.88 1.91
C SER A 62 -9.60 -4.13 2.80
N SER A 63 -8.40 -4.67 3.06
CA SER A 63 -8.25 -5.85 3.92
C SER A 63 -8.61 -5.56 5.38
N GLU A 64 -8.41 -4.33 5.85
CA GLU A 64 -8.74 -3.90 7.20
C GLU A 64 -10.26 -3.78 7.38
N ILE A 65 -10.94 -3.17 6.40
CA ILE A 65 -12.41 -3.10 6.33
C ILE A 65 -13.02 -4.50 6.32
N GLU A 66 -12.50 -5.42 5.49
CA GLU A 66 -13.03 -6.78 5.41
C GLU A 66 -12.93 -7.51 6.75
N ARG A 67 -11.77 -7.43 7.42
CA ARG A 67 -11.58 -8.03 8.76
C ARG A 67 -12.51 -7.42 9.80
N PHE A 68 -12.71 -6.11 9.74
CA PHE A 68 -13.67 -5.41 10.60
C PHE A 68 -15.10 -5.93 10.38
N LEU A 69 -15.56 -5.98 9.13
CA LEU A 69 -16.91 -6.43 8.79
C LEU A 69 -17.14 -7.90 9.14
N LEU A 70 -16.18 -8.78 8.87
CA LEU A 70 -16.27 -10.20 9.23
C LEU A 70 -16.34 -10.40 10.74
N ARG A 71 -15.57 -9.63 11.52
CA ARG A 71 -15.67 -9.66 12.98
C ARG A 71 -17.05 -9.18 13.43
N LEU A 72 -17.49 -8.04 12.90
CA LEU A 72 -18.77 -7.44 13.24
C LEU A 72 -19.94 -8.39 12.93
N ASP A 73 -19.96 -9.02 11.76
CA ASP A 73 -20.97 -10.01 11.37
C ASP A 73 -20.97 -11.22 12.32
N ASN A 74 -19.79 -11.75 12.66
CA ASN A 74 -19.71 -12.88 13.59
C ASN A 74 -20.21 -12.53 15.00
N GLU A 75 -19.82 -11.35 15.52
CA GLU A 75 -20.25 -10.92 16.84
C GLU A 75 -21.76 -10.64 16.87
N LEU A 76 -22.29 -9.94 15.86
CA LEU A 76 -23.72 -9.66 15.73
C LEU A 76 -24.57 -10.91 15.55
N ARG A 77 -24.10 -11.91 14.80
CA ARG A 77 -24.81 -13.21 14.69
C ARG A 77 -24.90 -13.95 16.01
N SER A 78 -23.96 -13.71 16.91
CA SER A 78 -23.96 -14.27 18.26
C SER A 78 -24.65 -13.39 19.30
N ALA A 79 -25.11 -12.21 18.89
CA ALA A 79 -25.76 -11.27 19.78
C ALA A 79 -27.15 -11.80 20.18
N ARG A 80 -27.47 -11.66 21.47
CA ARG A 80 -28.80 -11.97 22.00
C ARG A 80 -29.76 -10.80 21.80
N ASP A 81 -29.26 -9.58 21.98
CA ASP A 81 -30.03 -8.35 21.79
C ASP A 81 -29.11 -7.19 21.41
N VAL A 82 -29.67 -6.21 20.71
CA VAL A 82 -28.98 -5.00 20.24
C VAL A 82 -29.61 -3.78 20.91
N THR A 83 -28.93 -3.19 21.89
CA THR A 83 -29.45 -2.07 22.68
C THR A 83 -29.39 -0.74 21.92
N VAL A 84 -28.33 -0.53 21.12
CA VAL A 84 -28.09 0.69 20.34
C VAL A 84 -27.63 0.30 18.94
N PRO A 85 -28.08 0.94 17.85
CA PRO A 85 -29.11 1.99 17.83
C PRO A 85 -30.49 1.45 18.14
N ALA A 86 -31.34 2.33 18.68
CA ALA A 86 -32.78 2.06 18.76
C ALA A 86 -33.35 1.81 17.36
N SER A 87 -34.48 1.09 17.28
CA SER A 87 -35.16 0.78 16.02
C SER A 87 -35.39 2.06 15.20
N ASP A 88 -35.07 1.99 13.90
CA ASP A 88 -35.27 3.06 12.93
C ASP A 88 -34.47 4.35 13.19
N VAL A 89 -33.49 4.29 14.08
CA VAL A 89 -32.55 5.39 14.37
C VAL A 89 -31.17 5.04 13.83
N ARG A 90 -30.45 6.05 13.31
CA ARG A 90 -29.03 5.94 12.97
C ARG A 90 -28.18 6.40 14.15
N SER A 91 -27.11 5.67 14.43
CA SER A 91 -26.13 6.01 15.47
C SER A 91 -24.71 5.78 14.99
N ASN A 92 -23.75 6.53 15.52
CA ASN A 92 -22.32 6.27 15.41
C ASN A 92 -21.84 5.19 16.39
N CYS A 93 -22.72 4.73 17.28
CA CYS A 93 -22.47 3.67 18.24
C CYS A 93 -23.41 2.48 18.01
N LEU A 94 -22.87 1.28 18.13
CA LEU A 94 -23.59 0.02 18.15
C LEU A 94 -23.28 -0.69 19.47
N THR A 95 -24.30 -0.95 20.28
CA THR A 95 -24.17 -1.67 21.54
C THR A 95 -25.08 -2.88 21.52
N PHE A 96 -24.54 -4.04 21.91
CA PHE A 96 -25.28 -5.29 21.94
C PHE A 96 -24.79 -6.20 23.06
N VAL A 97 -25.64 -7.15 23.43
CA VAL A 97 -25.32 -8.19 24.41
C VAL A 97 -24.95 -9.46 23.67
N ASN A 98 -23.76 -10.01 23.93
CA ASN A 98 -23.29 -11.22 23.29
C ASN A 98 -23.97 -12.49 23.84
N LYS A 99 -23.65 -13.66 23.28
CA LYS A 99 -24.15 -14.96 23.75
C LYS A 99 -23.81 -15.31 25.20
N GLU A 100 -22.77 -14.71 25.78
CA GLU A 100 -22.33 -14.91 27.17
C GLU A 100 -23.03 -13.95 28.14
N GLY A 101 -23.76 -12.96 27.63
CA GLY A 101 -24.40 -11.92 28.43
C GLY A 101 -23.53 -10.67 28.65
N ASN A 102 -22.37 -10.60 28.00
CA ASN A 102 -21.47 -9.44 28.09
C ASN A 102 -21.94 -8.33 27.14
N GLU A 103 -21.91 -7.10 27.63
CA GLU A 103 -22.21 -5.92 26.83
C GLU A 103 -20.96 -5.48 26.04
N ILE A 104 -21.13 -5.32 24.73
CA ILE A 104 -20.09 -4.93 23.79
C ILE A 104 -20.57 -3.70 23.04
N ALA A 105 -19.71 -2.70 22.91
CA ALA A 105 -19.95 -1.53 22.06
C ALA A 105 -18.91 -1.40 20.95
N TYR A 106 -19.37 -0.87 19.83
CA TYR A 106 -18.57 -0.34 18.74
C TYR A 106 -18.87 1.14 18.62
N GLU A 107 -17.85 1.98 18.77
CA GLU A 107 -17.99 3.43 18.74
C GLU A 107 -17.16 4.01 17.59
N PHE A 108 -17.82 4.83 16.77
CA PHE A 108 -17.17 5.67 15.79
C PHE A 108 -17.03 7.09 16.33
N SER A 109 -15.78 7.51 16.51
CA SER A 109 -15.40 8.81 17.05
C SER A 109 -15.20 9.83 15.92
N GLU A 110 -15.33 11.13 16.24
CA GLU A 110 -15.20 12.23 15.26
C GLU A 110 -13.79 12.34 14.64
N ASP A 111 -12.79 11.74 15.28
CA ASP A 111 -11.40 11.67 14.82
C ASP A 111 -11.18 10.61 13.72
N GLY A 112 -12.23 9.87 13.33
CA GLY A 112 -12.15 8.81 12.33
C GLY A 112 -11.75 7.45 12.91
N THR A 113 -11.68 7.31 14.24
CA THR A 113 -11.31 6.07 14.91
C THR A 113 -12.55 5.21 15.16
N VAL A 114 -12.43 3.90 14.90
CA VAL A 114 -13.43 2.90 15.31
C VAL A 114 -12.86 2.09 16.47
N THR A 115 -13.53 2.11 17.60
CA THR A 115 -13.15 1.36 18.79
C THR A 115 -14.18 0.30 19.15
N ARG A 116 -13.70 -0.81 19.71
CA ARG A 116 -14.54 -1.83 20.34
C ARG A 116 -14.30 -1.78 21.84
N ILE A 117 -15.38 -1.75 22.59
CA ILE A 117 -15.40 -1.69 24.06
C ILE A 117 -16.09 -2.95 24.56
N ASP A 118 -15.46 -3.67 25.48
CA ASP A 118 -16.04 -4.76 26.24
C ASP A 118 -16.23 -4.27 27.67
N PHE A 119 -17.49 -4.01 28.05
CA PHE A 119 -17.83 -3.45 29.35
C PHE A 119 -17.66 -4.44 30.50
N HIS A 120 -17.62 -5.76 30.20
CA HIS A 120 -17.39 -6.76 31.23
C HIS A 120 -15.94 -6.74 31.72
N ASN A 121 -15.01 -6.58 30.77
CA ASN A 121 -13.57 -6.61 31.04
C ASN A 121 -12.93 -5.22 31.12
N ASP A 122 -13.73 -4.16 30.98
CA ASP A 122 -13.27 -2.76 30.81
C ASP A 122 -12.15 -2.64 29.75
N SER A 123 -12.31 -3.42 28.68
CA SER A 123 -11.30 -3.56 27.63
C SER A 123 -11.71 -2.73 26.42
N GLN A 124 -10.85 -1.80 26.03
CA GLN A 124 -11.00 -1.04 24.80
C GLN A 124 -9.92 -1.43 23.79
N ARG A 125 -10.33 -1.61 22.54
CA ARG A 125 -9.43 -1.89 21.42
C ARG A 125 -9.76 -1.03 20.22
N VAL A 126 -8.77 -0.31 19.72
CA VAL A 126 -8.87 0.38 18.43
C VAL A 126 -8.85 -0.66 17.31
N LEU A 127 -9.82 -0.57 16.40
CA LEU A 127 -9.99 -1.49 15.29
C LEU A 127 -9.51 -0.91 13.96
N MET A 128 -9.77 0.38 13.74
CA MET A 128 -9.44 1.10 12.51
C MET A 128 -9.20 2.57 12.79
N HIS A 129 -8.39 3.19 11.93
CA HIS A 129 -8.15 4.63 11.87
C HIS A 129 -8.59 5.20 10.52
N ASP A 130 -8.66 6.54 10.43
CA ASP A 130 -8.95 7.28 9.19
C ASP A 130 -10.26 6.86 8.49
N VAL A 131 -11.27 6.44 9.27
CA VAL A 131 -12.58 6.07 8.75
C VAL A 131 -13.38 7.33 8.45
N ALA A 132 -13.72 7.55 7.18
CA ALA A 132 -14.43 8.75 6.75
C ALA A 132 -15.87 8.85 7.30
N SER A 133 -16.57 7.73 7.44
CA SER A 133 -17.92 7.68 7.99
C SER A 133 -18.31 6.25 8.37
N LEU A 134 -18.95 6.08 9.52
CA LEU A 134 -19.61 4.84 9.92
C LEU A 134 -20.95 5.17 10.60
N SER A 135 -22.00 4.44 10.24
CA SER A 135 -23.32 4.57 10.87
C SER A 135 -23.99 3.22 10.98
N PHE A 136 -24.60 2.96 12.13
CA PHE A 136 -25.39 1.77 12.41
C PHE A 136 -26.87 2.11 12.36
N SER A 137 -27.69 1.17 11.89
CA SER A 137 -29.15 1.27 11.92
C SER A 137 -29.75 -0.09 12.24
N ARG A 138 -30.71 -0.14 13.17
CA ARG A 138 -31.44 -1.35 13.53
C ARG A 138 -32.78 -1.36 12.80
N PHE A 139 -33.03 -2.42 12.03
CA PHE A 139 -34.35 -2.69 11.45
C PHE A 139 -35.07 -3.73 12.28
N THR A 140 -36.19 -3.36 12.89
CA THR A 140 -37.05 -4.29 13.62
C THR A 140 -38.27 -4.58 12.75
N ARG A 141 -38.50 -5.84 12.38
CA ARG A 141 -39.76 -6.21 11.73
C ARG A 141 -40.90 -5.95 12.71
N GLY A 142 -41.78 -5.00 12.39
CA GLY A 142 -42.99 -4.76 13.15
C GLY A 142 -43.77 -6.06 13.30
N LEU A 143 -44.03 -6.45 14.54
CA LEU A 143 -45.08 -7.43 14.83
C LEU A 143 -46.38 -6.80 14.33
N VAL A 144 -46.96 -7.36 13.27
CA VAL A 144 -48.35 -7.08 12.93
C VAL A 144 -49.16 -7.69 14.07
N GLU A 145 -49.72 -6.85 14.94
CA GLU A 145 -50.77 -7.28 15.87
C GLU A 145 -51.91 -7.85 15.04
N ILE A 146 -52.23 -9.14 15.24
CA ILE A 146 -53.44 -9.80 14.75
C ILE A 146 -54.42 -9.83 15.92
#